data_AF-A0A940TB28-F1
#
_entry.id   AF-A0A940TB28-F1
#
_cell.length_a   1.000
_cell.length_b   1.000
_cell.length_c   1.000
_cell.angle_alpha   90.00
_cell.angle_beta   90.00
_cell.angle_gamma   90.00
#
_symmetry.space_group_name_H-M   'P 1'
#
loop_
_entity.id
_entity.type
_entity.pdbx_description
1 polymer ?
#
loop_
_entity_poly.entity_id
_entity_poly.type
_entity_poly.pdbx_seq_one_letter_code
_entity_poly.pdbx_strand_id
1 'polypeptide(L)'
;MENHKDLMTSIDNLYEKYKSNKCQLNKSDTEQVAVFLVKLTNQKETTPEIIATELARFSADVCKSYFDKLLTNTILDAAVIDELIFALRNTDNGTKSQHYVQKYINAVVVIINWKPQELSCFKSIKPIINIILRDLDNDKKNQINSKNKFIALLNETNAVIYKLDYTADKKVDKKLIDCIRRLTIKFYNDIPSNYIALAKSWAEKNNVSISCDRINISASPNATDVKLAPELEEKNGNDIVKSDNRIANFCVNSKNNEKNTKGISDSSCSSATNNADEPASDFEKVLSRKSSEIINTFKATITPIETLIKQLQQDTNKAADNYATIEKLKDRIITLESTVRNLNTAIAEKDKDIMTKESENKEMSSKIEELKEKLNNAYSMVEHVNSQDTAKLKAELSQDLRFSYDMWTEYKESECNEDNFESLKIIVDELFRKIERKGIKIKE
;
A
#
# COMPACT_ATOMS: atom_id res chain seq x y z
N MET A 1 21.40 15.46 -26.60
CA MET A 1 20.11 15.26 -25.93
C MET A 1 19.06 15.10 -27.02
N GLU A 2 18.27 14.03 -26.99
CA GLU A 2 17.08 13.93 -27.85
C GLU A 2 16.16 15.11 -27.53
N ASN A 3 15.69 15.81 -28.56
CA ASN A 3 14.75 16.92 -28.37
C ASN A 3 13.30 16.38 -28.24
N HIS A 4 12.35 17.22 -27.85
CA HIS A 4 10.94 16.84 -27.66
C HIS A 4 10.34 16.09 -28.87
N LYS A 5 10.65 16.55 -30.09
CA LYS A 5 10.14 15.96 -31.33
C LYS A 5 10.72 14.58 -31.61
N ASP A 6 12.00 14.38 -31.33
CA ASP A 6 12.67 13.08 -31.49
C ASP A 6 12.09 12.03 -30.52
N LEU A 7 11.82 12.44 -29.27
CA LEU A 7 11.18 11.58 -28.27
C LEU A 7 9.77 11.18 -28.69
N MET A 8 8.93 12.13 -29.11
CA MET A 8 7.58 11.85 -29.60
C MET A 8 7.59 10.92 -30.81
N THR A 9 8.49 11.15 -31.78
CA THR A 9 8.65 10.28 -32.95
C THR A 9 9.03 8.85 -32.54
N SER A 10 9.91 8.70 -31.54
CA SER A 10 10.32 7.39 -31.02
C SER A 10 9.16 6.67 -30.30
N ILE A 11 8.35 7.41 -29.53
CA ILE A 11 7.15 6.88 -28.89
C ILE A 11 6.11 6.46 -29.93
N ASP A 12 5.89 7.26 -30.97
CA ASP A 12 4.95 6.96 -32.07
C ASP A 12 5.36 5.70 -32.83
N ASN A 13 6.65 5.52 -33.13
CA ASN A 13 7.17 4.31 -33.76
C ASN A 13 6.89 3.06 -32.92
N LEU A 14 7.11 3.15 -31.60
CA LEU A 14 6.80 2.05 -30.68
C LEU A 14 5.28 1.83 -30.53
N TYR A 15 4.47 2.87 -30.68
CA TYR A 15 3.03 2.75 -30.67
C TYR A 15 2.49 2.02 -31.92
N GLU A 16 3.06 2.29 -33.10
CA GLU A 16 2.69 1.56 -34.31
C GLU A 16 3.12 0.09 -34.24
N LYS A 17 4.27 -0.20 -33.60
CA LYS A 17 4.67 -1.57 -33.24
C LYS A 17 3.68 -2.23 -32.27
N TYR A 18 3.24 -1.50 -31.25
CA TYR A 18 2.23 -1.97 -30.29
C TYR A 18 0.90 -2.30 -30.99
N LYS A 19 0.40 -1.43 -31.87
CA LYS A 19 -0.83 -1.66 -32.64
C LYS A 19 -0.71 -2.88 -33.57
N SER A 20 0.38 -2.97 -34.33
CA SER A 20 0.61 -4.07 -35.27
C SER A 20 0.74 -5.42 -34.55
N ASN A 21 1.23 -5.43 -33.31
CA ASN A 21 1.33 -6.64 -32.49
C ASN A 21 0.16 -6.80 -31.51
N LYS A 22 -1.08 -6.60 -31.98
CA LYS A 22 -2.33 -6.83 -31.21
C LYS A 22 -2.35 -6.12 -29.84
N CYS A 23 -1.84 -4.90 -29.77
CA CYS A 23 -1.75 -4.14 -28.53
C CYS A 23 -0.87 -4.83 -27.47
N GLN A 24 0.26 -5.40 -27.88
CA GLN A 24 1.27 -5.99 -26.99
C GLN A 24 2.67 -5.53 -27.38
N LEU A 25 3.47 -5.15 -26.38
CA LEU A 25 4.91 -4.93 -26.52
C LEU A 25 5.66 -6.03 -25.76
N ASN A 26 6.86 -6.38 -26.24
CA ASN A 26 7.76 -7.22 -25.44
C ASN A 26 8.32 -6.40 -24.25
N LYS A 27 9.02 -7.06 -23.34
CA LYS A 27 9.57 -6.42 -22.14
C LYS A 27 10.54 -5.27 -22.47
N SER A 28 11.43 -5.46 -23.45
CA SER A 28 12.42 -4.46 -23.86
C SER A 28 11.75 -3.20 -24.43
N ASP A 29 10.78 -3.37 -25.34
CA ASP A 29 10.04 -2.26 -25.94
C ASP A 29 9.20 -1.52 -24.89
N THR A 30 8.57 -2.26 -23.96
CA THR A 30 7.80 -1.68 -22.83
C THR A 30 8.69 -0.77 -21.99
N GLU A 31 9.90 -1.25 -21.65
CA GLU A 31 10.87 -0.47 -20.90
C GLU A 31 11.38 0.75 -21.68
N GLN A 32 11.56 0.62 -23.00
CA GLN A 32 11.97 1.75 -23.85
C GLN A 32 10.91 2.84 -23.93
N VAL A 33 9.63 2.48 -24.12
CA VAL A 33 8.53 3.47 -24.07
C VAL A 33 8.54 4.22 -22.74
N ALA A 34 8.67 3.50 -21.63
CA ALA A 34 8.73 4.11 -20.30
C ALA A 34 9.92 5.07 -20.16
N VAL A 35 11.12 4.69 -20.65
CA VAL A 35 12.30 5.58 -20.65
C VAL A 35 12.06 6.84 -21.46
N PHE A 36 11.48 6.73 -22.65
CA PHE A 36 11.18 7.90 -23.48
C PHE A 36 10.14 8.81 -22.82
N LEU A 37 9.10 8.26 -22.21
CA LEU A 37 8.10 9.04 -21.47
C LEU A 37 8.69 9.75 -20.26
N VAL A 38 9.61 9.12 -19.52
CA VAL A 38 10.32 9.79 -18.41
C VAL A 38 11.21 10.93 -18.91
N LYS A 39 11.96 10.71 -20.00
CA LYS A 39 12.75 11.78 -20.64
C LYS A 39 11.86 12.92 -21.12
N LEU A 40 10.70 12.60 -21.68
CA LEU A 40 9.70 13.57 -22.14
C LEU A 40 9.14 14.38 -20.97
N THR A 41 8.84 13.73 -19.85
CA THR A 41 8.34 14.38 -18.61
C THR A 41 9.30 15.48 -18.11
N ASN A 42 10.61 15.31 -18.35
CA ASN A 42 11.63 16.28 -17.94
C ASN A 42 11.88 17.40 -18.97
N GLN A 43 11.17 17.44 -20.10
CA GLN A 43 11.26 18.52 -21.07
C GLN A 43 10.41 19.72 -20.65
N LYS A 44 10.92 20.94 -20.84
CA LYS A 44 10.23 22.18 -20.46
C LYS A 44 8.86 22.39 -21.14
N GLU A 45 8.69 21.83 -22.34
CA GLU A 45 7.48 22.00 -23.16
C GLU A 45 6.42 20.92 -22.86
N THR A 46 6.75 19.93 -22.04
CA THR A 46 5.87 18.80 -21.76
C THR A 46 4.98 19.08 -20.55
N THR A 47 3.67 18.96 -20.74
CA THR A 47 2.69 19.07 -19.66
C THR A 47 2.23 17.69 -19.18
N PRO A 48 1.66 17.59 -17.97
CA PRO A 48 1.07 16.34 -17.48
C PRO A 48 0.01 15.73 -18.41
N GLU A 49 -0.75 16.57 -19.13
CA GLU A 49 -1.76 16.14 -20.11
C GLU A 49 -1.16 15.44 -21.32
N ILE A 50 0.00 15.90 -21.80
CA ILE A 50 0.72 15.25 -22.91
C ILE A 50 1.12 13.84 -22.48
N ILE A 51 1.75 13.71 -21.31
CA ILE A 51 2.15 12.41 -20.77
C ILE A 51 0.93 11.50 -20.54
N ALA A 52 -0.15 12.03 -19.96
CA ALA A 52 -1.38 11.30 -19.75
C ALA A 52 -1.99 10.77 -21.06
N THR A 53 -1.94 11.58 -22.13
CA THR A 53 -2.40 11.19 -23.47
C THR A 53 -1.57 10.06 -24.03
N GLU A 54 -0.25 10.12 -23.87
CA GLU A 54 0.64 9.05 -24.31
C GLU A 54 0.43 7.77 -23.49
N LEU A 55 0.33 7.86 -22.17
CA LEU A 55 0.03 6.71 -21.30
C LEU A 55 -1.34 6.08 -21.61
N ALA A 56 -2.33 6.87 -22.01
CA ALA A 56 -3.65 6.39 -22.41
C ALA A 56 -3.58 5.49 -23.67
N ARG A 57 -2.62 5.72 -24.56
CA ARG A 57 -2.43 4.94 -25.80
C ARG A 57 -1.92 3.51 -25.54
N PHE A 58 -1.08 3.30 -24.53
CA PHE A 58 -0.40 2.03 -24.27
C PHE A 58 -1.12 1.10 -23.29
N SER A 59 -0.50 -0.04 -22.95
CA SER A 59 -1.03 -1.03 -21.99
C SER A 59 -0.79 -0.59 -20.52
N ALA A 60 -1.36 -1.36 -19.58
CA ALA A 60 -1.11 -1.15 -18.16
C ALA A 60 0.35 -1.41 -17.73
N ASP A 61 1.07 -2.27 -18.46
CA ASP A 61 2.48 -2.58 -18.17
C ASP A 61 3.40 -1.40 -18.49
N VAL A 62 3.13 -0.68 -19.59
CA VAL A 62 3.83 0.58 -19.90
C VAL A 62 3.57 1.62 -18.81
N CYS A 63 2.33 1.74 -18.35
CA CYS A 63 1.97 2.66 -17.26
C CYS A 63 2.74 2.33 -15.97
N LYS A 64 2.79 1.05 -15.59
CA LYS A 64 3.59 0.59 -14.44
C LYS A 64 5.07 0.95 -14.60
N SER A 65 5.66 0.56 -15.73
CA SER A 65 7.08 0.79 -16.01
C SER A 65 7.44 2.28 -16.03
N TYR A 66 6.53 3.12 -16.54
CA TYR A 66 6.69 4.57 -16.52
C TYR A 66 6.78 5.11 -15.09
N PHE A 67 5.78 4.84 -14.24
CA PHE A 67 5.80 5.34 -12.86
C PHE A 67 6.96 4.75 -12.05
N ASP A 68 7.30 3.46 -12.24
CA ASP A 68 8.45 2.83 -11.58
C ASP A 68 9.74 3.59 -11.91
N LYS A 69 9.99 3.86 -13.20
CA LYS A 69 11.19 4.57 -13.64
C LYS A 69 11.17 6.04 -13.27
N LEU A 70 10.01 6.70 -13.33
CA LEU A 70 9.87 8.10 -12.97
C LEU A 70 10.25 8.29 -11.49
N LEU A 71 9.65 7.53 -10.59
CA LEU A 71 9.84 7.67 -9.15
C LEU A 71 11.20 7.15 -8.66
N THR A 72 11.85 6.24 -9.41
CA THR A 72 13.20 5.76 -9.08
C THR A 72 14.30 6.73 -9.53
N ASN A 73 14.14 7.38 -10.68
CA ASN A 73 15.23 8.11 -11.34
C ASN A 73 15.12 9.64 -11.27
N THR A 74 14.06 10.18 -10.67
CA THR A 74 13.85 11.63 -10.62
C THR A 74 13.46 12.12 -9.24
N ILE A 75 13.97 13.30 -8.87
CA ILE A 75 13.51 14.03 -7.68
C ILE A 75 12.34 14.90 -8.14
N LEU A 76 11.13 14.34 -8.12
CA LEU A 76 9.90 15.06 -8.44
C LEU A 76 9.14 15.44 -7.17
N ASP A 77 8.52 16.61 -7.20
CA ASP A 77 7.57 17.04 -6.18
C ASP A 77 6.30 16.16 -6.27
N ALA A 78 5.75 15.79 -5.11
CA ALA A 78 4.49 15.07 -5.00
C ALA A 78 3.34 15.81 -5.72
N ALA A 79 3.39 17.14 -5.77
CA ALA A 79 2.40 17.94 -6.51
C ALA A 79 2.39 17.62 -8.01
N VAL A 80 3.56 17.49 -8.64
CA VAL A 80 3.68 17.17 -10.08
C VAL A 80 3.17 15.76 -10.37
N ILE A 81 3.47 14.82 -9.47
CA ILE A 81 2.94 13.45 -9.56
C ILE A 81 1.41 13.45 -9.41
N ASP A 82 0.86 14.23 -8.46
CA ASP A 82 -0.59 14.33 -8.28
C ASP A 82 -1.30 14.95 -9.50
N GLU A 83 -0.68 15.93 -10.16
CA GLU A 83 -1.16 16.49 -11.44
C GLU A 83 -1.10 15.48 -12.59
N LEU A 84 -0.04 14.69 -12.70
CA LEU A 84 0.05 13.59 -13.68
C LEU A 84 -1.04 12.55 -13.48
N ILE A 85 -1.29 12.15 -12.23
CA ILE A 85 -2.37 11.23 -11.87
C ILE A 85 -3.73 11.84 -12.22
N PHE A 86 -3.92 13.12 -11.91
CA PHE A 86 -5.15 13.85 -12.22
C PHE A 86 -5.40 13.91 -13.74
N ALA A 87 -4.37 14.24 -14.52
CA ALA A 87 -4.42 14.28 -15.97
C ALA A 87 -4.72 12.89 -16.55
N LEU A 88 -4.02 11.84 -16.10
CA LEU A 88 -4.25 10.46 -16.52
C LEU A 88 -5.71 10.05 -16.30
N ARG A 89 -6.25 10.36 -15.11
CA ARG A 89 -7.66 10.11 -14.79
C ARG A 89 -8.59 10.81 -15.76
N ASN A 90 -8.33 12.07 -16.10
CA ASN A 90 -9.23 12.84 -16.97
C ASN A 90 -9.15 12.39 -18.43
N THR A 91 -7.97 11.95 -18.89
CA THR A 91 -7.73 11.53 -20.27
C THR A 91 -8.21 10.11 -20.54
N ASP A 92 -8.04 9.18 -19.59
CA ASP A 92 -8.40 7.75 -19.74
C ASP A 92 -9.85 7.45 -19.30
N ASN A 93 -10.70 8.48 -19.15
CA ASN A 93 -12.13 8.37 -18.82
C ASN A 93 -13.00 7.80 -19.97
N GLY A 94 -12.39 7.22 -21.00
CA GLY A 94 -13.06 6.65 -22.16
C GLY A 94 -13.21 5.14 -22.06
N THR A 95 -14.44 4.67 -22.24
CA THR A 95 -14.95 3.28 -22.36
C THR A 95 -14.24 2.34 -23.37
N LYS A 96 -12.98 2.59 -23.76
CA LYS A 96 -12.32 1.99 -24.92
C LYS A 96 -11.03 1.22 -24.62
N SER A 97 -10.48 1.29 -23.41
CA SER A 97 -9.31 0.48 -23.02
C SER A 97 -9.78 -0.72 -22.18
N GLN A 98 -9.57 -1.94 -22.68
CA GLN A 98 -9.82 -3.17 -21.90
C GLN A 98 -8.99 -3.24 -20.60
N HIS A 99 -8.01 -2.34 -20.43
CA HIS A 99 -7.05 -2.32 -19.33
C HIS A 99 -7.09 -1.04 -18.48
N TYR A 100 -8.10 -0.17 -18.66
CA TYR A 100 -8.16 1.14 -18.00
C TYR A 100 -8.05 1.04 -16.46
N VAL A 101 -8.78 0.12 -15.84
CA VAL A 101 -8.68 -0.14 -14.39
C VAL A 101 -7.31 -0.67 -13.99
N GLN A 102 -6.70 -1.52 -14.82
CA GLN A 102 -5.38 -2.08 -14.51
C GLN A 102 -4.29 -0.99 -14.56
N LYS A 103 -4.40 -0.01 -15.46
CA LYS A 103 -3.50 1.16 -15.47
C LYS A 103 -3.57 1.94 -14.17
N TYR A 104 -4.78 2.18 -13.67
CA TYR A 104 -4.99 2.87 -12.41
C TYR A 104 -4.46 2.07 -11.22
N ILE A 105 -4.69 0.76 -11.18
CA ILE A 105 -4.12 -0.11 -10.13
C ILE A 105 -2.60 0.00 -10.14
N ASN A 106 -1.97 -0.19 -11.31
CA ASN A 106 -0.53 -0.16 -11.44
C ASN A 106 0.07 1.20 -11.02
N ALA A 107 -0.53 2.32 -11.47
CA ALA A 107 -0.07 3.65 -11.09
C ALA A 107 -0.19 3.88 -9.57
N VAL A 108 -1.36 3.57 -8.99
CA VAL A 108 -1.63 3.78 -7.57
C VAL A 108 -0.71 2.93 -6.69
N VAL A 109 -0.47 1.66 -7.04
CA VAL A 109 0.45 0.78 -6.30
C VAL A 109 1.85 1.38 -6.23
N VAL A 110 2.39 1.80 -7.37
CA VAL A 110 3.76 2.34 -7.45
C VAL A 110 3.89 3.63 -6.64
N ILE A 111 2.91 4.53 -6.75
CA ILE A 111 2.93 5.83 -6.07
C ILE A 111 2.76 5.67 -4.55
N ILE A 112 1.85 4.80 -4.10
CA ILE A 112 1.66 4.51 -2.68
C ILE A 112 2.96 3.98 -2.05
N ASN A 113 3.63 3.06 -2.75
CA ASN A 113 4.84 2.41 -2.24
C ASN A 113 6.06 3.33 -2.26
N TRP A 114 6.08 4.35 -3.12
CA TRP A 114 7.16 5.34 -3.15
C TRP A 114 7.18 6.22 -1.89
N LYS A 115 6.01 6.71 -1.44
CA LYS A 115 5.89 7.57 -0.25
C LYS A 115 4.67 7.22 0.61
N PRO A 116 4.71 6.10 1.34
CA PRO A 116 3.55 5.61 2.10
C PRO A 116 3.15 6.54 3.26
N GLN A 117 4.06 7.39 3.75
CA GLN A 117 3.78 8.34 4.84
C GLN A 117 3.23 9.68 4.36
N GLU A 118 3.33 10.00 3.06
CA GLU A 118 2.91 11.29 2.48
C GLU A 118 1.62 11.15 1.64
N LEU A 119 0.79 10.14 1.92
CA LEU A 119 -0.46 9.89 1.17
C LEU A 119 -1.42 11.09 1.18
N SER A 120 -1.37 11.94 2.21
CA SER A 120 -2.16 13.17 2.30
C SER A 120 -1.79 14.21 1.23
N CYS A 121 -0.60 14.12 0.64
CA CYS A 121 -0.13 15.03 -0.40
C CYS A 121 -0.80 14.75 -1.76
N PHE A 122 -1.31 13.54 -1.98
CA PHE A 122 -1.91 13.14 -3.25
C PHE A 122 -3.44 13.23 -3.20
N LYS A 123 -4.00 14.32 -3.73
CA LYS A 123 -5.45 14.53 -3.77
C LYS A 123 -6.13 13.57 -4.74
N SER A 124 -5.42 13.09 -5.76
CA SER A 124 -5.95 12.25 -6.85
C SER A 124 -6.01 10.77 -6.52
N ILE A 125 -5.31 10.29 -5.47
CA ILE A 125 -5.34 8.87 -5.07
C ILE A 125 -6.74 8.42 -4.67
N LYS A 126 -7.46 9.17 -3.81
CA LYS A 126 -8.81 8.78 -3.36
C LYS A 126 -9.80 8.68 -4.54
N PRO A 127 -9.90 9.67 -5.45
CA PRO A 127 -10.73 9.55 -6.65
C PRO A 127 -10.41 8.33 -7.52
N ILE A 128 -9.14 7.95 -7.68
CA ILE A 128 -8.78 6.78 -8.49
C ILE A 128 -9.14 5.48 -7.78
N ILE A 129 -8.85 5.37 -6.48
CA ILE A 129 -9.27 4.21 -5.68
C ILE A 129 -10.80 4.02 -5.80
N ASN A 130 -11.58 5.10 -5.80
CA ASN A 130 -13.03 5.03 -6.01
C ASN A 130 -13.41 4.43 -7.37
N ILE A 131 -12.71 4.81 -8.45
CA ILE A 131 -12.94 4.25 -9.79
C ILE A 131 -12.64 2.74 -9.79
N ILE A 132 -11.47 2.36 -9.26
CA ILE A 132 -11.04 0.95 -9.19
C ILE A 132 -12.08 0.13 -8.42
N LEU A 133 -12.46 0.57 -7.22
CA LEU A 133 -13.39 -0.17 -6.37
C LEU A 133 -14.78 -0.28 -6.99
N ARG A 134 -15.29 0.79 -7.61
CA ARG A 134 -16.59 0.73 -8.30
C ARG A 134 -16.59 -0.26 -9.46
N ASP A 135 -15.51 -0.34 -10.23
CA ASP A 135 -15.38 -1.33 -11.32
C ASP A 135 -15.39 -2.76 -10.76
N LEU A 136 -14.61 -3.02 -9.70
CA LEU A 136 -14.55 -4.33 -9.03
C LEU A 136 -15.88 -4.75 -8.39
N ASP A 137 -16.65 -3.80 -7.84
CA ASP A 137 -17.96 -4.06 -7.23
C ASP A 137 -19.05 -4.31 -8.29
N ASN A 138 -18.95 -3.64 -9.45
CA ASN A 138 -19.90 -3.79 -10.55
C ASN A 138 -19.66 -5.03 -11.44
N ASP A 139 -18.48 -5.66 -11.36
CA ASP A 139 -18.15 -6.87 -12.12
C ASP A 139 -18.88 -8.12 -11.55
N LYS A 140 -20.17 -8.20 -11.85
CA LYS A 140 -21.05 -9.30 -11.43
C LYS A 140 -20.75 -10.61 -12.17
N LYS A 141 -20.11 -10.55 -13.34
CA LYS A 141 -19.90 -11.71 -14.23
C LYS A 141 -18.60 -12.45 -13.96
N ASN A 142 -17.58 -11.79 -13.40
CA ASN A 142 -16.26 -12.41 -13.19
C ASN A 142 -15.76 -12.25 -11.75
N GLN A 143 -16.53 -12.79 -10.79
CA GLN A 143 -16.25 -12.63 -9.36
C GLN A 143 -14.85 -13.08 -8.93
N ILE A 144 -14.29 -14.11 -9.57
CA ILE A 144 -12.93 -14.61 -9.29
C ILE A 144 -11.89 -13.55 -9.67
N ASN A 145 -12.04 -12.91 -10.83
CA ASN A 145 -11.11 -11.87 -11.28
C ASN A 145 -11.20 -10.61 -10.41
N SER A 146 -12.41 -10.18 -10.04
CA SER A 146 -12.59 -9.01 -9.17
C SER A 146 -12.03 -9.27 -7.77
N LYS A 147 -12.21 -10.49 -7.24
CA LYS A 147 -11.57 -10.94 -5.99
C LYS A 147 -10.06 -10.85 -6.09
N ASN A 148 -9.45 -11.48 -7.09
CA ASN A 148 -7.99 -11.52 -7.24
C ASN A 148 -7.41 -10.10 -7.36
N LYS A 149 -8.05 -9.22 -8.12
CA LYS A 149 -7.64 -7.81 -8.24
C LYS A 149 -7.80 -7.03 -6.92
N PHE A 150 -8.88 -7.26 -6.17
CA PHE A 150 -9.08 -6.62 -4.88
C PHE A 150 -8.03 -7.06 -3.86
N ILE A 151 -7.76 -8.38 -3.76
CA ILE A 151 -6.73 -8.92 -2.87
C ILE A 151 -5.33 -8.48 -3.30
N ALA A 152 -5.03 -8.47 -4.60
CA ALA A 152 -3.76 -7.93 -5.10
C ALA A 152 -3.58 -6.46 -4.73
N LEU A 153 -4.61 -5.64 -4.91
CA LEU A 153 -4.58 -4.23 -4.51
C LEU A 153 -4.33 -4.06 -3.00
N LEU A 154 -4.97 -4.87 -2.15
CA LEU A 154 -4.69 -4.85 -0.71
C LEU A 154 -3.24 -5.23 -0.39
N ASN A 155 -2.72 -6.30 -0.98
CA ASN A 155 -1.36 -6.76 -0.73
C ASN A 155 -0.32 -5.75 -1.23
N GLU A 156 -0.46 -5.30 -2.47
CA GLU A 156 0.51 -4.42 -3.14
C GLU A 156 0.52 -3.01 -2.55
N THR A 157 -0.56 -2.58 -1.90
CA THR A 157 -0.64 -1.26 -1.24
C THR A 157 -0.58 -1.32 0.27
N ASN A 158 -0.28 -2.49 0.86
CA ASN A 158 -0.31 -2.72 2.30
C ASN A 158 -1.62 -2.20 2.95
N ALA A 159 -2.73 -2.56 2.31
CA ALA A 159 -4.10 -2.22 2.68
C ALA A 159 -4.35 -0.72 2.88
N VAL A 160 -3.75 0.14 2.04
CA VAL A 160 -3.93 1.60 2.12
C VAL A 160 -5.39 2.03 2.07
N ILE A 161 -6.26 1.26 1.39
CA ILE A 161 -7.71 1.49 1.36
C ILE A 161 -8.29 1.65 2.78
N TYR A 162 -7.79 0.91 3.77
CA TYR A 162 -8.26 1.02 5.16
C TYR A 162 -7.55 2.11 5.98
N LYS A 163 -6.44 2.64 5.47
CA LYS A 163 -5.62 3.67 6.14
C LYS A 163 -6.00 5.09 5.74
N LEU A 164 -6.64 5.28 4.58
CA LEU A 164 -7.04 6.58 4.09
C LEU A 164 -8.19 7.18 4.91
N ASP A 165 -8.12 8.49 5.13
CA ASP A 165 -9.20 9.23 5.78
C ASP A 165 -10.26 9.68 4.77
N TYR A 166 -11.42 9.02 4.80
CA TYR A 166 -12.57 9.36 3.96
C TYR A 166 -13.55 10.35 4.63
N THR A 167 -13.29 10.75 5.88
CA THR A 167 -14.16 11.62 6.69
C THR A 167 -13.87 13.11 6.51
N ALA A 168 -12.64 13.46 6.08
CA ALA A 168 -12.19 14.84 5.92
C ALA A 168 -12.79 15.58 4.71
N ASP A 169 -13.23 14.86 3.68
CA ASP A 169 -13.90 15.46 2.52
C ASP A 169 -15.39 15.61 2.85
N LYS A 170 -15.90 16.85 3.00
CA LYS A 170 -17.32 17.15 3.34
C LYS A 170 -18.35 16.48 2.40
N LYS A 171 -17.91 16.03 1.23
CA LYS A 171 -18.58 15.01 0.44
C LYS A 171 -17.96 13.65 0.78
N VAL A 172 -18.28 13.11 1.94
CA VAL A 172 -18.06 11.68 2.18
C VAL A 172 -18.80 11.00 1.05
N ASP A 173 -18.08 10.43 0.07
CA ASP A 173 -18.72 9.72 -1.02
C ASP A 173 -19.26 8.46 -0.37
N LYS A 174 -20.47 8.55 0.21
CA LYS A 174 -21.15 7.47 0.91
C LYS A 174 -21.15 6.20 0.05
N LYS A 175 -21.20 6.39 -1.28
CA LYS A 175 -21.04 5.34 -2.29
C LYS A 175 -19.68 4.64 -2.24
N LEU A 176 -18.59 5.37 -2.02
CA LEU A 176 -17.24 4.82 -1.87
C LEU A 176 -17.11 4.02 -0.57
N ILE A 177 -17.52 4.58 0.57
CA ILE A 177 -17.52 3.83 1.84
C ILE A 177 -18.36 2.56 1.71
N ASP A 178 -19.55 2.67 1.13
CA ASP A 178 -20.42 1.51 0.87
C ASP A 178 -19.78 0.50 -0.10
N CYS A 179 -19.02 0.96 -1.09
CA CYS A 179 -18.30 0.10 -2.03
C CYS A 179 -17.17 -0.68 -1.32
N ILE A 180 -16.34 0.02 -0.53
CA ILE A 180 -15.29 -0.60 0.29
C ILE A 180 -15.93 -1.64 1.23
N ARG A 181 -17.01 -1.28 1.91
CA ARG A 181 -17.75 -2.18 2.80
C ARG A 181 -18.25 -3.43 2.07
N ARG A 182 -18.92 -3.27 0.91
CA ARG A 182 -19.45 -4.41 0.13
C ARG A 182 -18.34 -5.34 -0.32
N LEU A 183 -17.27 -4.82 -0.91
CA LEU A 183 -16.12 -5.63 -1.35
C LEU A 183 -15.44 -6.34 -0.18
N THR A 184 -15.27 -5.64 0.95
CA THR A 184 -14.66 -6.20 2.16
C THR A 184 -15.50 -7.34 2.74
N ILE A 185 -16.83 -7.21 2.79
CA ILE A 185 -17.73 -8.30 3.21
C ILE A 185 -17.71 -9.45 2.20
N LYS A 186 -17.81 -9.12 0.90
CA LYS A 186 -17.89 -10.09 -0.19
C LYS A 186 -16.66 -11.00 -0.26
N PHE A 187 -15.48 -10.45 0.03
CA PHE A 187 -14.20 -11.16 -0.04
C PHE A 187 -13.55 -11.38 1.32
N TYR A 188 -14.31 -11.25 2.42
CA TYR A 188 -13.78 -11.24 3.79
C TYR A 188 -12.87 -12.42 4.12
N ASN A 189 -13.29 -13.63 3.73
CA ASN A 189 -12.56 -14.87 4.01
C ASN A 189 -11.23 -14.98 3.27
N ASP A 190 -11.01 -14.15 2.25
CA ASP A 190 -9.80 -14.14 1.44
C ASP A 190 -8.86 -12.99 1.79
N ILE A 191 -9.30 -12.08 2.67
CA ILE A 191 -8.48 -10.99 3.16
C ILE A 191 -7.43 -11.56 4.13
N PRO A 192 -6.14 -11.28 3.91
CA PRO A 192 -5.07 -11.67 4.83
C PRO A 192 -5.36 -11.24 6.28
N SER A 193 -5.08 -12.12 7.24
CA SER A 193 -5.44 -11.93 8.64
C SER A 193 -4.87 -10.64 9.26
N ASN A 194 -3.68 -10.21 8.82
CA ASN A 194 -3.05 -8.95 9.23
C ASN A 194 -3.83 -7.70 8.79
N TYR A 195 -4.68 -7.80 7.76
CA TYR A 195 -5.52 -6.68 7.30
C TYR A 195 -6.93 -6.71 7.88
N ILE A 196 -7.38 -7.82 8.48
CA ILE A 196 -8.71 -7.92 9.11
C ILE A 196 -8.84 -6.91 10.25
N ALA A 197 -7.80 -6.74 11.07
CA ALA A 197 -7.80 -5.75 12.16
C ALA A 197 -7.92 -4.31 11.61
N LEU A 198 -7.22 -4.00 10.51
CA LEU A 198 -7.31 -2.70 9.84
C LEU A 198 -8.71 -2.47 9.27
N ALA A 199 -9.30 -3.47 8.63
CA ALA A 199 -10.65 -3.38 8.08
C ALA A 199 -11.70 -3.13 9.18
N LYS A 200 -11.59 -3.79 10.34
CA LYS A 200 -12.48 -3.58 11.49
C LYS A 200 -12.34 -2.16 12.06
N SER A 201 -11.12 -1.71 12.32
CA SER A 201 -10.87 -0.35 12.82
C SER A 201 -11.35 0.73 11.84
N TRP A 202 -11.13 0.52 10.54
CA TRP A 202 -11.67 1.37 9.48
C TRP A 202 -13.21 1.40 9.51
N ALA A 203 -13.86 0.25 9.72
CA ALA A 203 -15.31 0.15 9.80
C ALA A 203 -15.89 0.97 10.96
N GLU A 204 -15.30 0.82 12.14
CA GLU A 204 -15.66 1.57 13.34
C GLU A 204 -15.53 3.08 13.10
N LYS A 205 -14.39 3.53 12.55
CA LYS A 205 -14.16 4.94 12.22
C LYS A 205 -15.19 5.51 11.24
N ASN A 206 -15.70 4.70 10.32
CA ASN A 206 -16.66 5.11 9.30
C ASN A 206 -18.11 4.76 9.64
N ASN A 207 -18.40 4.30 10.87
CA ASN A 207 -19.74 3.89 11.33
C ASN A 207 -20.39 2.84 10.42
N VAL A 208 -19.62 1.86 9.95
CA VAL A 208 -20.12 0.74 9.12
C VAL A 208 -19.83 -0.61 9.76
N SER A 209 -20.80 -1.53 9.66
CA SER A 209 -20.64 -2.89 10.16
C SER A 209 -20.04 -3.82 9.09
N ILE A 210 -19.02 -4.59 9.50
CA ILE A 210 -18.41 -5.68 8.74
C ILE A 210 -18.51 -6.94 9.62
N SER A 211 -19.73 -7.45 9.81
CA SER A 211 -19.95 -8.78 10.39
C SER A 211 -20.15 -9.80 9.27
N CYS A 212 -19.50 -10.95 9.41
CA CYS A 212 -19.65 -12.12 8.55
C CYS A 212 -20.33 -13.28 9.30
N ASP A 213 -21.40 -12.98 10.04
CA ASP A 213 -22.28 -14.03 10.54
C ASP A 213 -23.23 -14.47 9.41
N ARG A 214 -22.91 -15.63 8.79
CA ARG A 214 -23.63 -16.42 7.75
C ARG A 214 -23.00 -16.37 6.36
N ILE A 215 -22.35 -17.47 5.96
CA ILE A 215 -22.83 -18.41 4.92
C ILE A 215 -22.35 -19.83 5.29
N ASN A 216 -23.15 -20.53 6.10
CA ASN A 216 -23.30 -21.98 5.97
C ASN A 216 -24.63 -22.18 5.23
N ILE A 217 -24.57 -22.58 3.96
CA ILE A 217 -25.76 -23.02 3.22
C ILE A 217 -25.66 -24.54 3.10
N SER A 218 -26.60 -25.18 3.82
CA SER A 218 -27.12 -26.55 3.71
C SER A 218 -26.16 -27.74 3.90
N ALA A 219 -26.37 -28.40 5.05
CA ALA A 219 -26.13 -29.81 5.35
C ALA A 219 -26.67 -30.74 4.24
N SER A 220 -26.17 -31.97 4.07
CA SER A 220 -26.41 -33.12 4.98
C SER A 220 -25.67 -34.39 4.48
N PRO A 221 -25.66 -35.54 5.20
CA PRO A 221 -24.93 -35.79 6.45
C PRO A 221 -24.13 -37.13 6.40
N ASN A 222 -23.18 -37.30 7.33
CA ASN A 222 -22.89 -38.55 8.05
C ASN A 222 -21.91 -38.15 9.17
N ALA A 223 -22.36 -38.03 10.42
CA ALA A 223 -22.32 -39.10 11.43
C ALA A 223 -20.88 -39.64 11.58
N THR A 224 -20.16 -39.41 12.68
CA THR A 224 -20.54 -39.68 14.07
C THR A 224 -19.61 -38.95 15.06
N ASP A 225 -20.21 -38.45 16.13
CA ASP A 225 -19.76 -38.49 17.53
C ASP A 225 -18.27 -38.38 17.86
N VAL A 226 -17.86 -37.29 18.56
CA VAL A 226 -17.23 -37.37 19.90
C VAL A 226 -17.52 -36.09 20.71
N LYS A 227 -18.27 -36.27 21.80
CA LYS A 227 -18.37 -35.56 23.10
C LYS A 227 -17.65 -34.22 23.32
N LEU A 228 -18.46 -33.22 23.71
CA LEU A 228 -18.10 -32.10 24.59
C LEU A 228 -17.96 -32.54 26.06
N ALA A 229 -17.03 -31.89 26.78
CA ALA A 229 -17.21 -31.10 28.02
C ALA A 229 -15.88 -31.02 28.83
N PRO A 230 -15.71 -30.10 29.80
CA PRO A 230 -15.86 -28.65 29.70
C PRO A 230 -14.71 -27.87 30.43
N GLU A 231 -14.78 -26.54 30.32
CA GLU A 231 -14.43 -25.53 31.34
C GLU A 231 -13.08 -25.57 32.08
N LEU A 232 -12.32 -24.47 31.92
CA LEU A 232 -11.67 -23.80 33.05
C LEU A 232 -11.94 -22.28 32.92
N GLU A 233 -12.85 -21.81 33.77
CA GLU A 233 -12.93 -20.41 34.18
C GLU A 233 -11.69 -20.07 35.03
N GLU A 234 -11.10 -18.88 34.84
CA GLU A 234 -10.59 -18.11 35.97
C GLU A 234 -10.54 -16.60 35.69
N LYS A 235 -11.54 -15.92 36.28
CA LYS A 235 -11.48 -14.70 37.11
C LYS A 235 -10.75 -13.44 36.61
N ASN A 236 -11.59 -12.45 36.31
CA ASN A 236 -11.67 -11.12 36.94
C ASN A 236 -10.49 -10.69 37.86
N GLY A 237 -9.86 -9.59 37.48
CA GLY A 237 -9.05 -8.73 38.34
C GLY A 237 -9.14 -7.27 37.89
N ASN A 238 -10.19 -6.58 38.33
CA ASN A 238 -10.28 -5.12 38.32
C ASN A 238 -9.31 -4.58 39.36
N ASP A 239 -8.29 -3.84 38.95
CA ASP A 239 -7.59 -2.91 39.85
C ASP A 239 -7.64 -1.49 39.27
N ILE A 240 -8.62 -0.76 39.81
CA ILE A 240 -8.71 0.70 39.77
C ILE A 240 -7.70 1.23 40.77
N VAL A 241 -6.55 1.73 40.30
CA VAL A 241 -5.66 2.53 41.13
C VAL A 241 -6.24 3.93 41.24
N LYS A 242 -6.83 4.20 42.42
CA LYS A 242 -7.08 5.53 42.95
C LYS A 242 -5.74 6.24 43.16
N SER A 243 -5.62 7.45 42.61
CA SER A 243 -4.69 8.45 43.11
C SER A 243 -5.45 9.73 43.39
N ASP A 244 -5.83 9.89 44.66
CA ASP A 244 -6.08 11.20 45.26
C ASP A 244 -4.78 12.00 45.24
N ASN A 245 -4.81 13.22 44.70
CA ASN A 245 -4.09 14.31 45.34
C ASN A 245 -4.72 15.68 45.06
N ARG A 246 -5.17 16.24 46.19
CA ARG A 246 -5.70 17.56 46.46
C ARG A 246 -4.81 18.69 45.91
N ILE A 247 -5.41 19.64 45.21
CA ILE A 247 -4.96 21.04 45.24
C ILE A 247 -6.18 21.92 45.53
N ALA A 248 -5.96 22.83 46.48
CA ALA A 248 -6.93 23.60 47.23
C ALA A 248 -7.75 24.58 46.38
N ASN A 249 -9.06 24.57 46.60
CA ASN A 249 -9.96 25.66 46.26
C ASN A 249 -9.67 26.86 47.17
N PHE A 250 -9.10 27.94 46.64
CA PHE A 250 -9.20 29.27 47.21
C PHE A 250 -10.36 30.01 46.53
N CYS A 251 -11.57 29.82 47.05
CA CYS A 251 -12.67 30.76 46.85
C CYS A 251 -12.59 31.84 47.93
N VAL A 252 -12.23 33.07 47.55
CA VAL A 252 -12.44 34.24 48.41
C VAL A 252 -13.91 34.62 48.32
N ASN A 253 -14.64 34.34 49.39
CA ASN A 253 -15.94 34.92 49.70
C ASN A 253 -15.79 36.44 49.88
N SER A 254 -16.46 37.24 49.07
CA SER A 254 -16.85 38.61 49.46
C SER A 254 -18.34 38.64 49.76
N LYS A 255 -18.68 38.31 51.02
CA LYS A 255 -19.97 38.63 51.62
C LYS A 255 -19.88 40.03 52.23
N ASN A 256 -20.79 40.88 51.79
CA ASN A 256 -21.55 41.89 52.53
C ASN A 256 -20.98 42.38 53.86
N ASN A 257 -20.74 43.69 53.94
CA ASN A 257 -20.83 44.44 55.20
C ASN A 257 -21.64 45.73 54.97
N GLU A 258 -22.97 45.59 55.01
CA GLU A 258 -23.88 46.66 55.42
C GLU A 258 -23.99 46.61 56.95
N LYS A 259 -23.46 47.62 57.64
CA LYS A 259 -23.92 48.05 58.97
C LYS A 259 -23.83 49.57 59.02
N ASN A 260 -24.97 50.27 58.97
CA ASN A 260 -25.79 50.68 60.11
C ASN A 260 -25.07 51.61 61.10
N THR A 261 -25.35 52.92 60.99
CA THR A 261 -25.39 53.83 62.13
C THR A 261 -26.70 54.63 62.09
N LYS A 262 -27.65 54.14 62.90
CA LYS A 262 -28.67 54.90 63.65
C LYS A 262 -28.01 56.18 64.20
N GLY A 263 -28.56 57.38 64.01
CA GLY A 263 -29.78 57.83 64.68
C GLY A 263 -29.39 58.74 65.86
N ILE A 264 -29.32 60.05 65.62
CA ILE A 264 -29.43 61.07 66.67
C ILE A 264 -30.56 62.00 66.22
N SER A 265 -31.69 61.82 66.88
CA SER A 265 -32.79 62.77 66.98
C SER A 265 -32.42 63.81 68.04
N ASP A 266 -32.70 65.07 67.74
CA ASP A 266 -33.11 66.18 68.62
C ASP A 266 -33.02 67.43 67.71
N SER A 267 -33.84 68.45 67.76
CA SER A 267 -35.01 68.85 68.51
C SER A 267 -35.50 70.09 67.74
N SER A 268 -36.81 70.33 67.66
CA SER A 268 -37.34 71.53 67.01
C SER A 268 -36.85 72.80 67.71
N CYS A 269 -36.43 73.82 66.96
CA CYS A 269 -36.58 75.20 67.41
C CYS A 269 -36.65 76.14 66.22
N SER A 270 -37.86 76.60 65.93
CA SER A 270 -38.13 77.77 65.10
C SER A 270 -37.80 79.04 65.90
N SER A 271 -36.90 79.87 65.38
CA SER A 271 -36.94 81.31 65.60
C SER A 271 -36.11 82.02 64.54
N ALA A 272 -36.79 82.89 63.79
CA ALA A 272 -36.21 83.82 62.85
C ALA A 272 -35.25 84.80 63.55
N THR A 273 -34.11 85.08 62.94
CA THR A 273 -33.45 86.39 62.96
C THR A 273 -32.43 86.49 61.82
N ASN A 274 -32.75 87.34 60.85
CA ASN A 274 -31.91 88.35 60.21
C ASN A 274 -30.51 87.97 59.70
N ASN A 275 -30.42 87.90 58.36
CA ASN A 275 -29.43 88.57 57.50
C ASN A 275 -28.01 88.72 58.06
N ALA A 276 -27.19 87.69 57.84
CA ALA A 276 -25.73 87.81 57.63
C ALA A 276 -25.10 86.48 57.15
N ASP A 277 -25.55 85.84 56.06
CA ASP A 277 -24.94 84.55 55.61
C ASP A 277 -25.01 84.27 54.08
N GLU A 278 -25.11 85.30 53.24
CA GLU A 278 -25.14 85.11 51.78
C GLU A 278 -23.87 84.54 51.12
N PRO A 279 -22.63 84.70 51.65
CA PRO A 279 -21.45 84.09 51.00
C PRO A 279 -21.21 82.62 51.39
N ALA A 280 -21.81 82.10 52.47
CA ALA A 280 -21.54 80.75 52.97
C ALA A 280 -22.26 79.65 52.17
N SER A 281 -23.53 79.87 51.81
CA SER A 281 -24.36 78.92 51.03
C SER A 281 -23.82 78.68 49.61
N ASP A 282 -23.29 79.73 48.97
CA ASP A 282 -22.76 79.60 47.60
C ASP A 282 -21.36 78.97 47.58
N PHE A 283 -20.56 79.17 48.63
CA PHE A 283 -19.29 78.48 48.79
C PHE A 283 -19.47 76.96 48.94
N GLU A 284 -20.47 76.52 49.70
CA GLU A 284 -20.78 75.10 49.92
C GLU A 284 -21.27 74.40 48.64
N LYS A 285 -22.07 75.10 47.81
CA LYS A 285 -22.47 74.61 46.48
C LYS A 285 -21.29 74.47 45.53
N VAL A 286 -20.36 75.44 45.53
CA VAL A 286 -19.15 75.39 44.69
C VAL A 286 -18.22 74.25 45.11
N LEU A 287 -18.03 74.05 46.42
CA LEU A 287 -17.28 72.92 46.98
C LEU A 287 -17.89 71.57 46.57
N SER A 288 -19.21 71.45 46.67
CA SER A 288 -19.93 70.23 46.28
C SER A 288 -19.78 69.92 44.79
N ARG A 289 -19.82 70.94 43.92
CA ARG A 289 -19.58 70.78 42.48
C ARG A 289 -18.15 70.36 42.18
N LYS A 290 -17.16 71.05 42.74
CA LYS A 290 -15.74 70.69 42.56
C LYS A 290 -15.42 69.29 43.10
N SER A 291 -15.98 68.92 44.24
CA SER A 291 -15.85 67.57 44.79
C SER A 291 -16.43 66.52 43.84
N SER A 292 -17.62 66.78 43.26
CA SER A 292 -18.25 65.89 42.29
C SER A 292 -17.44 65.76 40.99
N GLU A 293 -16.87 66.86 40.49
CA GLU A 293 -15.97 66.84 39.33
C GLU A 293 -14.70 66.03 39.59
N ILE A 294 -14.09 66.19 40.77
CA ILE A 294 -12.93 65.40 41.18
C ILE A 294 -13.30 63.91 41.28
N ILE A 295 -14.43 63.57 41.91
CA ILE A 295 -14.91 62.18 42.00
C ILE A 295 -15.17 61.60 40.61
N ASN A 296 -15.76 62.36 39.70
CA ASN A 296 -16.05 61.90 38.34
C ASN A 296 -14.77 61.71 37.51
N THR A 297 -13.78 62.59 37.66
CA THR A 297 -12.47 62.42 37.03
C THR A 297 -11.72 61.21 37.57
N PHE A 298 -11.75 60.95 38.88
CA PHE A 298 -11.22 59.71 39.46
C PHE A 298 -11.96 58.45 38.99
N LYS A 299 -13.29 58.49 38.88
CA LYS A 299 -14.07 57.36 38.32
C LYS A 299 -13.70 57.10 36.86
N ALA A 300 -13.53 58.17 36.08
CA ALA A 300 -13.15 58.09 34.67
C ALA A 300 -11.75 57.49 34.48
N THR A 301 -10.83 57.67 35.43
CA THR A 301 -9.48 57.05 35.39
C THR A 301 -9.44 55.64 35.98
N ILE A 302 -10.23 55.34 37.02
CA ILE A 302 -10.27 54.01 37.65
C ILE A 302 -10.94 52.96 36.77
N THR A 303 -12.03 53.31 36.07
CA THR A 303 -12.81 52.33 35.27
C THR A 303 -11.97 51.64 34.16
N PRO A 304 -11.15 52.37 33.38
CA PRO A 304 -10.23 51.74 32.43
C PRO A 304 -9.20 50.84 33.10
N ILE A 305 -8.69 51.22 34.28
CA ILE A 305 -7.71 50.42 35.03
C ILE A 305 -8.33 49.11 35.50
N GLU A 306 -9.56 49.12 36.04
CA GLU A 306 -10.28 47.90 36.42
C GLU A 306 -10.51 46.97 35.22
N THR A 307 -10.79 47.56 34.06
CA THR A 307 -10.96 46.80 32.80
C THR A 307 -9.65 46.14 32.37
N LEU A 308 -8.53 46.87 32.44
CA LEU A 308 -7.18 46.34 32.18
C LEU A 308 -6.80 45.21 33.16
N ILE A 309 -7.11 45.35 34.45
CA ILE A 309 -6.85 44.32 35.45
C ILE A 309 -7.62 43.03 35.12
N LYS A 310 -8.90 43.14 34.75
CA LYS A 310 -9.69 41.97 34.34
C LYS A 310 -9.13 41.29 33.10
N GLN A 311 -8.66 42.08 32.13
CA GLN A 311 -8.03 41.54 30.92
C GLN A 311 -6.73 40.80 31.25
N LEU A 312 -5.86 41.38 32.08
CA LEU A 312 -4.62 40.75 32.53
C LEU A 312 -4.87 39.43 33.29
N GLN A 313 -5.90 39.39 34.13
CA GLN A 313 -6.30 38.15 34.80
C GLN A 313 -6.74 37.07 33.81
N GLN A 314 -7.54 37.45 32.80
CA GLN A 314 -7.96 36.51 31.75
C GLN A 314 -6.76 35.98 30.95
N ASP A 315 -5.83 36.84 30.58
CA ASP A 315 -4.65 36.45 29.81
C ASP A 315 -3.68 35.60 30.65
N THR A 316 -3.58 35.85 31.95
CA THR A 316 -2.84 35.01 32.90
C THR A 316 -3.44 33.60 32.97
N ASN A 317 -4.76 33.47 33.04
CA ASN A 317 -5.43 32.18 33.04
C ASN A 317 -5.19 31.42 31.73
N LYS A 318 -5.28 32.10 30.57
CA LYS A 318 -4.95 31.49 29.26
C LYS A 318 -3.50 31.03 29.19
N ALA A 319 -2.56 31.79 29.76
CA ALA A 319 -1.16 31.41 29.81
C ALA A 319 -0.94 30.14 30.64
N ALA A 320 -1.64 29.98 31.76
CA ALA A 320 -1.60 28.78 32.59
C ALA A 320 -2.13 27.54 31.84
N ASP A 321 -3.25 27.67 31.13
CA ASP A 321 -3.81 26.58 30.31
C ASP A 321 -2.87 26.15 29.17
N ASN A 322 -2.23 27.13 28.54
CA ASN A 322 -1.21 26.87 27.52
C ASN A 322 0.00 26.12 28.11
N TYR A 323 0.43 26.48 29.33
CA TYR A 323 1.53 25.81 30.00
C TYR A 323 1.20 24.35 30.32
N ALA A 324 -0.01 24.09 30.82
CA ALA A 324 -0.49 22.72 31.07
C ALA A 324 -0.56 21.89 29.77
N THR A 325 -0.90 22.52 28.65
CA THR A 325 -0.91 21.88 27.33
C THR A 325 0.51 21.56 26.85
N ILE A 326 1.46 22.47 27.07
CA ILE A 326 2.88 22.26 26.73
C ILE A 326 3.46 21.07 27.50
N GLU A 327 3.17 20.93 28.79
CA GLU A 327 3.65 19.78 29.58
C GLU A 327 3.12 18.45 29.04
N LYS A 328 1.82 18.36 28.70
CA LYS A 328 1.25 17.16 28.06
C LYS A 328 1.93 16.82 26.72
N LEU A 329 2.31 17.84 25.95
CA LEU A 329 3.03 17.64 24.69
C LEU A 329 4.46 17.14 24.92
N LYS A 330 5.15 17.62 25.97
CA LYS A 330 6.48 17.11 26.35
C LYS A 330 6.45 15.64 26.72
N ASP A 331 5.48 15.22 27.54
CA ASP A 331 5.30 13.81 27.91
C ASP A 331 5.04 12.93 26.68
N ARG A 332 4.26 13.46 25.72
CA ARG A 332 4.00 12.77 24.46
C ARG A 332 5.26 12.63 23.61
N ILE A 333 6.13 13.64 23.56
CA ILE A 333 7.42 13.58 22.87
C ILE A 333 8.30 12.48 23.47
N ILE A 334 8.44 12.43 24.80
CA ILE A 334 9.23 11.40 25.49
C ILE A 334 8.74 9.99 25.14
N THR A 335 7.41 9.79 25.13
CA THR A 335 6.80 8.52 24.77
C THR A 335 7.09 8.14 23.31
N LEU A 336 6.99 9.10 22.39
CA LEU A 336 7.29 8.85 20.97
C LEU A 336 8.76 8.54 20.75
N GLU A 337 9.68 9.24 21.42
CA GLU A 337 11.12 8.97 21.37
C GLU A 337 11.44 7.55 21.87
N SER A 338 10.81 7.10 22.95
CA SER A 338 10.98 5.71 23.41
C SER A 338 10.45 4.68 22.39
N THR A 339 9.34 4.99 21.71
CA THR A 339 8.76 4.12 20.70
C THR A 339 9.68 4.00 19.49
N VAL A 340 10.23 5.13 19.02
CA VAL A 340 11.20 5.16 17.92
C VAL A 340 12.46 4.37 18.29
N ARG A 341 12.97 4.51 19.52
CA ARG A 341 14.13 3.75 19.98
C ARG A 341 13.86 2.23 19.93
N ASN A 342 12.71 1.78 20.43
CA ASN A 342 12.34 0.37 20.42
C ASN A 342 12.15 -0.17 19.00
N LEU A 343 11.54 0.60 18.10
CA LEU A 343 11.38 0.22 16.70
C LEU A 343 12.73 0.09 15.99
N ASN A 344 13.67 1.00 16.25
CA ASN A 344 15.02 0.92 15.69
C ASN A 344 15.76 -0.33 16.16
N THR A 345 15.60 -0.72 17.44
CA THR A 345 16.16 -1.99 17.94
C THR A 345 15.54 -3.19 17.23
N ALA A 346 14.21 -3.22 17.06
CA ALA A 346 13.53 -4.30 16.35
C ALA A 346 13.95 -4.40 14.87
N ILE A 347 14.18 -3.25 14.20
CA ILE A 347 14.69 -3.21 12.83
C ILE A 347 16.10 -3.83 12.77
N ALA A 348 16.99 -3.45 13.68
CA ALA A 348 18.36 -3.99 13.73
C ALA A 348 18.38 -5.51 13.94
N GLU A 349 17.47 -6.05 14.76
CA GLU A 349 17.30 -7.50 14.92
C GLU A 349 16.82 -8.17 13.62
N LYS A 350 15.85 -7.56 12.93
CA LYS A 350 15.36 -8.09 11.65
C LYS A 350 16.40 -8.05 10.55
N ASP A 351 17.22 -7.01 10.49
CA ASP A 351 18.32 -6.92 9.52
C ASP A 351 19.35 -8.03 9.75
N LYS A 352 19.66 -8.34 11.01
CA LYS A 352 20.53 -9.48 11.36
C LYS A 352 19.94 -10.82 10.92
N ASP A 353 18.63 -11.03 11.12
CA ASP A 353 17.93 -12.24 10.65
C ASP A 353 17.98 -12.35 9.12
N ILE A 354 17.79 -11.24 8.40
CA ILE A 354 17.86 -11.20 6.93
C ILE A 354 19.26 -11.58 6.46
N MET A 355 20.31 -10.97 7.02
CA MET A 355 21.70 -11.30 6.66
C MET A 355 22.02 -12.79 6.86
N THR A 356 21.50 -13.39 7.93
CA THR A 356 21.66 -14.82 8.21
C THR A 356 20.99 -15.66 7.12
N LYS A 357 19.73 -15.37 6.80
CA LYS A 357 18.98 -16.09 5.75
C LYS A 357 19.57 -15.90 4.35
N GLU A 358 20.12 -14.72 4.04
CA GLU A 358 20.80 -14.49 2.78
C GLU A 358 22.06 -15.35 2.65
N SER A 359 22.80 -15.56 3.75
CA SER A 359 23.96 -16.45 3.76
C SER A 359 23.56 -17.91 3.53
N GLU A 360 22.49 -18.38 4.17
CA GLU A 360 21.94 -19.73 3.98
C GLU A 360 21.46 -19.93 2.53
N ASN A 361 20.78 -18.94 1.94
CA ASN A 361 20.35 -19.00 0.56
C ASN A 361 21.53 -19.07 -0.43
N LYS A 362 22.62 -18.35 -0.17
CA LYS A 362 23.84 -18.44 -1.00
C LYS A 362 24.43 -19.84 -0.93
N GLU A 363 24.54 -20.42 0.27
CA GLU A 363 25.04 -21.78 0.45
C GLU A 363 24.16 -22.82 -0.29
N MET A 364 22.84 -22.71 -0.15
CA MET A 364 21.90 -23.59 -0.85
C MET A 364 21.99 -23.43 -2.37
N SER A 365 22.15 -22.21 -2.87
CA SER A 365 22.32 -21.95 -4.31
C SER A 365 23.61 -22.60 -4.83
N SER A 366 24.71 -22.53 -4.07
CA SER A 366 25.95 -23.22 -4.42
C SER A 366 25.79 -24.75 -4.47
N LYS A 367 25.08 -25.34 -3.49
CA LYS A 367 24.79 -26.78 -3.48
C LYS A 367 23.95 -27.21 -4.68
N ILE A 368 22.97 -26.40 -5.09
CA ILE A 368 22.15 -26.68 -6.28
C ILE A 368 23.02 -26.72 -7.54
N GLU A 369 23.97 -25.78 -7.68
CA GLU A 369 24.82 -25.73 -8.85
C GLU A 369 25.79 -26.93 -8.91
N GLU A 370 26.36 -27.33 -7.77
CA GLU A 370 27.18 -28.54 -7.66
C GLU A 370 26.37 -29.81 -8.04
N LEU A 371 25.12 -29.90 -7.61
CA LEU A 371 24.25 -31.03 -7.95
C LEU A 371 23.90 -31.08 -9.44
N LYS A 372 23.66 -29.92 -10.08
CA LYS A 372 23.44 -29.86 -11.54
C LYS A 372 24.66 -30.32 -12.31
N GLU A 373 25.86 -29.92 -11.89
CA GLU A 373 27.11 -30.35 -12.52
C GLU A 373 27.29 -31.87 -12.41
N LYS A 374 27.08 -32.43 -11.21
CA LYS A 374 27.10 -33.89 -11.01
C LYS A 374 26.08 -34.62 -11.88
N LEU A 375 24.88 -34.07 -12.01
CA LEU A 375 23.83 -34.66 -12.84
C LEU A 375 24.20 -34.63 -14.33
N ASN A 376 24.74 -33.52 -14.83
CA ASN A 376 25.19 -33.41 -16.22
C ASN A 376 26.34 -34.40 -16.51
N ASN A 377 27.29 -34.52 -15.58
CA ASN A 377 28.38 -35.49 -15.70
C ASN A 377 27.85 -36.93 -15.75
N ALA A 378 26.87 -37.27 -14.89
CA ALA A 378 26.24 -38.59 -14.91
C ALA A 378 25.51 -38.87 -16.25
N TYR A 379 24.77 -37.90 -16.79
CA TYR A 379 24.14 -38.05 -18.10
C TYR A 379 25.15 -38.29 -19.22
N SER A 380 26.25 -37.53 -19.24
CA SER A 380 27.32 -37.71 -20.23
C SER A 380 27.98 -39.09 -20.12
N MET A 381 28.21 -39.59 -18.90
CA MET A 381 28.73 -40.95 -18.69
C MET A 381 27.77 -42.02 -19.21
N VAL A 382 26.47 -41.90 -18.95
CA VAL A 382 25.46 -42.86 -19.44
C VAL A 382 25.41 -42.85 -20.97
N GLU A 383 25.44 -41.68 -21.60
CA GLU A 383 25.46 -41.56 -23.06
C GLU A 383 26.72 -42.20 -23.65
N HIS A 384 27.89 -41.96 -23.05
CA HIS A 384 29.14 -42.58 -23.47
C HIS A 384 29.07 -44.11 -23.37
N VAL A 385 28.64 -44.65 -22.21
CA VAL A 385 28.53 -46.11 -22.00
C VAL A 385 27.55 -46.73 -22.98
N ASN A 386 26.36 -46.15 -23.16
CA ASN A 386 25.38 -46.65 -24.14
C ASN A 386 25.96 -46.64 -25.57
N SER A 387 26.69 -45.59 -25.94
CA SER A 387 27.32 -45.51 -27.27
C SER A 387 28.40 -46.59 -27.44
N GLN A 388 29.20 -46.84 -26.40
CA GLN A 388 30.27 -47.82 -26.40
C GLN A 388 29.71 -49.26 -26.45
N ASP A 389 28.70 -49.57 -25.65
CA ASP A 389 28.04 -50.89 -25.66
C ASP A 389 27.35 -51.15 -27.00
N THR A 390 26.70 -50.14 -27.57
CA THR A 390 26.09 -50.24 -28.91
C THR A 390 27.14 -50.48 -29.99
N ALA A 391 28.29 -49.79 -29.92
CA ALA A 391 29.39 -49.97 -30.86
C ALA A 391 29.99 -51.38 -30.73
N LYS A 392 30.16 -51.87 -29.51
CA LYS A 392 30.69 -53.21 -29.23
C LYS A 392 29.75 -54.30 -29.76
N LEU A 393 28.45 -54.22 -29.46
CA LEU A 393 27.45 -55.15 -29.98
C LEU A 393 27.40 -55.16 -31.52
N LYS A 394 27.50 -53.98 -32.15
CA LYS A 394 27.57 -53.90 -33.61
C LYS A 394 28.82 -54.56 -34.17
N ALA A 395 29.97 -54.43 -33.50
CA ALA A 395 31.21 -55.05 -33.93
C ALA A 395 31.16 -56.59 -33.79
N GLU A 396 30.69 -57.10 -32.65
CA GLU A 396 30.51 -58.54 -32.42
C GLU A 396 29.54 -59.15 -33.45
N LEU A 397 28.38 -58.52 -33.66
CA LEU A 397 27.40 -58.99 -34.64
C LEU A 397 27.92 -58.93 -36.08
N SER A 398 28.72 -57.90 -36.41
CA SER A 398 29.39 -57.80 -37.72
C SER A 398 30.36 -58.96 -37.94
N GLN A 399 31.12 -59.33 -36.91
CA GLN A 399 32.08 -60.44 -36.96
C GLN A 399 31.37 -61.79 -37.16
N ASP A 400 30.32 -62.07 -36.37
CA ASP A 400 29.58 -63.35 -36.45
C ASP A 400 28.86 -63.52 -37.80
N LEU A 401 28.27 -62.44 -38.31
CA LEU A 401 27.59 -62.45 -39.61
C LEU A 401 28.56 -62.54 -40.77
N ARG A 402 29.76 -61.95 -40.66
CA ARG A 402 30.82 -62.10 -41.65
C ARG A 402 31.25 -63.56 -41.74
N PHE A 403 31.50 -64.22 -40.61
CA PHE A 403 31.81 -65.65 -40.58
C PHE A 403 30.70 -66.49 -41.25
N SER A 404 29.44 -66.18 -40.94
CA SER A 404 28.29 -66.86 -41.55
C SER A 404 28.17 -66.62 -43.07
N TYR A 405 28.48 -65.41 -43.52
CA TYR A 405 28.49 -65.04 -44.94
C TYR A 405 29.62 -65.75 -45.68
N ASP A 406 30.83 -65.79 -45.12
CA ASP A 406 31.97 -66.49 -45.71
C ASP A 406 31.67 -67.98 -45.87
N MET A 407 31.13 -68.64 -44.82
CA MET A 407 30.66 -70.02 -44.92
C MET A 407 29.58 -70.21 -46.00
N TRP A 408 28.60 -69.29 -46.08
CA TRP A 408 27.57 -69.33 -47.12
C TRP A 408 28.17 -69.24 -48.53
N THR A 409 29.18 -68.39 -48.74
CA THR A 409 29.81 -68.23 -50.05
C THR A 409 30.68 -69.42 -50.47
N GLU A 410 31.14 -70.22 -49.52
CA GLU A 410 31.93 -71.44 -49.77
C GLU A 410 31.07 -72.66 -50.13
N TYR A 411 29.75 -72.64 -49.85
CA TYR A 411 28.84 -73.72 -50.23
C TYR A 411 28.78 -73.91 -51.74
N LYS A 412 28.99 -75.15 -52.19
CA LYS A 412 28.92 -75.52 -53.61
C LYS A 412 27.54 -76.07 -53.95
N GLU A 413 27.06 -75.79 -55.16
CA GLU A 413 25.78 -76.27 -55.69
C GLU A 413 25.65 -77.81 -55.60
N SER A 414 26.77 -78.53 -55.77
CA SER A 414 26.87 -79.99 -55.62
C SER A 414 26.56 -80.54 -54.22
N GLU A 415 26.47 -79.67 -53.20
CA GLU A 415 26.19 -80.03 -51.81
C GLU A 415 24.71 -79.75 -51.43
N CYS A 416 23.89 -79.28 -52.37
CA CYS A 416 22.46 -79.01 -52.20
C CYS A 416 21.61 -79.86 -53.17
N ASN A 417 20.39 -80.22 -52.75
CA ASN A 417 19.45 -80.97 -53.60
C ASN A 417 18.94 -80.01 -54.70
N GLU A 418 19.35 -80.25 -55.94
CA GLU A 418 19.17 -79.37 -57.11
C GLU A 418 17.70 -79.21 -57.47
N ASP A 419 17.25 -77.94 -57.45
CA ASP A 419 16.12 -77.35 -58.20
C ASP A 419 15.88 -75.89 -57.73
N ASN A 420 16.31 -75.53 -56.50
CA ASN A 420 16.01 -74.23 -55.87
C ASN A 420 17.25 -73.45 -55.34
N PHE A 421 18.48 -73.91 -55.58
CA PHE A 421 19.70 -73.33 -55.00
C PHE A 421 19.92 -71.86 -55.40
N GLU A 422 19.75 -71.52 -56.68
CA GLU A 422 19.92 -70.14 -57.17
C GLU A 422 18.89 -69.17 -56.56
N SER A 423 17.64 -69.64 -56.38
CA SER A 423 16.61 -68.84 -55.71
C SER A 423 16.92 -68.60 -54.25
N LEU A 424 17.45 -69.62 -53.55
CA LEU A 424 17.90 -69.50 -52.16
C LEU A 424 19.06 -68.52 -52.03
N LYS A 425 20.02 -68.57 -52.96
CA LYS A 425 21.17 -67.66 -53.00
C LYS A 425 20.78 -66.20 -53.16
N ILE A 426 19.86 -65.90 -54.07
CA ILE A 426 19.33 -64.55 -54.24
C ILE A 426 18.67 -64.04 -52.94
N ILE A 427 17.89 -64.89 -52.25
CA ILE A 427 17.21 -64.51 -51.00
C ILE A 427 18.22 -64.26 -49.88
N VAL A 428 19.21 -65.14 -49.70
CA VAL A 428 20.23 -65.03 -48.66
C VAL A 428 21.12 -63.80 -48.90
N ASP A 429 21.54 -63.55 -50.13
CA ASP A 429 22.33 -62.36 -50.49
C ASP A 429 21.56 -61.05 -50.25
N GLU A 430 20.25 -61.04 -50.54
CA GLU A 430 19.41 -59.86 -50.26
C GLU A 430 19.20 -59.66 -48.75
N LEU A 431 19.15 -60.73 -47.94
CA LEU A 431 19.11 -60.63 -46.49
C LEU A 431 20.40 -60.01 -45.93
N PHE A 432 21.58 -60.46 -46.38
CA PHE A 432 22.86 -59.87 -45.96
C PHE A 432 22.97 -58.40 -46.39
N ARG A 433 22.56 -58.05 -47.62
CA ARG A 433 22.49 -56.64 -48.07
C ARG A 433 21.55 -55.80 -47.21
N LYS A 434 20.40 -56.33 -46.79
CA LYS A 434 19.47 -55.62 -45.90
C LYS A 434 20.08 -55.37 -44.53
N ILE A 435 20.88 -56.31 -44.01
CA ILE A 435 21.58 -56.15 -42.74
C ILE A 435 22.70 -55.09 -42.86
N GLU A 436 23.44 -55.06 -43.99
CA GLU A 436 24.43 -54.01 -44.27
C GLU A 436 23.82 -52.61 -44.35
N ARG A 437 22.65 -52.48 -44.98
CA ARG A 437 21.89 -51.22 -45.00
C ARG A 437 21.45 -50.74 -43.62
N LYS A 438 21.44 -51.61 -42.60
CA LYS A 438 21.19 -51.26 -41.19
C LYS A 438 22.47 -50.86 -40.44
N GLY A 439 23.62 -50.81 -41.11
CA GLY A 439 24.88 -50.32 -40.56
C GLY A 439 25.73 -51.37 -39.87
N ILE A 440 25.48 -52.66 -40.12
CA ILE A 440 26.31 -53.80 -39.68
C ILE A 440 27.17 -54.22 -40.87
N LYS A 441 28.50 -54.15 -40.75
CA LYS A 441 29.38 -54.45 -41.89
C LYS A 441 29.63 -55.96 -41.97
N ILE A 442 29.25 -56.58 -43.08
CA ILE A 442 29.37 -58.04 -43.26
C ILE A 442 30.45 -58.34 -44.29
N LYS A 443 30.54 -57.54 -45.35
CA LYS A 443 31.61 -57.60 -46.36
C LYS A 443 32.72 -56.60 -46.03
N GLU A 444 33.93 -56.94 -46.46
CA GLU A 444 35.14 -56.15 -46.23
C GLU A 444 35.18 -54.86 -47.06
#